data_AF-A0A3D2QPC4-F1
#
_entry.id   AF-A0A3D2QPC4-F1
#
_cell.length_a   1.000
_cell.length_b   1.000
_cell.length_c   1.000
_cell.angle_alpha   90.00
_cell.angle_beta   90.00
_cell.angle_gamma   90.00
#
_symmetry.space_group_name_H-M   'P 1'
#
loop_
_entity.id
_entity.type
_entity.pdbx_description
1 polymer ?
#
loop_
_entity_poly.entity_id
_entity_poly.type
_entity_poly.pdbx_seq_one_letter_code
_entity_poly.pdbx_strand_id
1 'polypeptide(L)' 'MVDGVALVYCDEFFDTIWGKTAHGLVRFTRRYEVVGLVDSKHTGEDAGMFLDGKPSGILIYEDIDSAVS' A
#
# COMPACT_ATOMS: atom_id res chain seq x y z
N MET A 1 -6.98 19.03 -4.26
CA MET A 1 -6.98 18.96 -2.79
C MET A 1 -7.00 17.49 -2.44
N VAL A 2 -6.15 17.06 -1.53
CA VAL A 2 -6.14 15.67 -1.05
C VAL A 2 -7.20 15.58 0.05
N ASP A 3 -8.07 14.58 0.01
CA ASP A 3 -9.19 14.38 0.95
C ASP A 3 -8.70 13.95 2.34
N GLY A 4 -7.49 13.37 2.43
CA GLY A 4 -6.87 12.99 3.70
C GLY A 4 -5.67 12.05 3.54
N VAL A 5 -5.11 11.68 4.68
CA VAL A 5 -4.07 10.64 4.82
C VAL A 5 -4.75 9.28 4.93
N ALA A 6 -4.22 8.27 4.25
CA ALA A 6 -4.81 6.92 4.23
C ALA A 6 -3.78 5.82 4.39
N LEU A 7 -4.18 4.77 5.12
CA LEU A 7 -3.53 3.46 5.15
C LEU A 7 -4.36 2.50 4.28
N VAL A 8 -3.71 1.73 3.42
CA VAL A 8 -4.38 0.78 2.53
C VAL A 8 -4.29 -0.64 3.10
N TYR A 9 -5.42 -1.29 3.36
CA TYR A 9 -5.44 -2.68 3.80
C TYR A 9 -5.65 -3.61 2.58
N CYS A 10 -4.73 -4.55 2.37
CA CYS A 10 -4.77 -5.50 1.25
C CYS A 10 -4.15 -6.86 1.61
N ASP A 11 -4.29 -7.27 2.87
CA ASP A 11 -3.59 -8.42 3.42
C ASP A 11 -3.79 -9.71 2.62
N GLU A 12 -2.69 -10.42 2.37
CA GLU A 12 -2.55 -11.63 1.56
C GLU A 12 -2.92 -11.51 0.07
N PHE A 13 -3.45 -10.36 -0.39
CA PHE A 13 -4.00 -10.19 -1.73
C PHE A 13 -3.21 -9.24 -2.63
N PHE A 14 -2.16 -8.57 -2.13
CA PHE A 14 -1.45 -7.55 -2.90
C PHE A 14 -0.74 -8.11 -4.13
N ASP A 15 -0.29 -9.37 -4.10
CA ASP A 15 0.31 -10.07 -5.25
C ASP A 15 -0.71 -10.75 -6.18
N THR A 16 -2.00 -10.59 -5.92
CA THR A 16 -3.08 -11.26 -6.66
C THR A 16 -3.91 -10.31 -7.51
N ILE A 17 -4.73 -10.87 -8.38
CA ILE A 17 -5.73 -10.12 -9.17
C ILE A 17 -6.77 -9.39 -8.29
N TRP A 18 -6.94 -9.82 -7.04
CA TRP A 18 -7.92 -9.26 -6.12
C TRP A 18 -7.43 -7.95 -5.48
N GLY A 19 -6.12 -7.70 -5.45
CA GLY A 19 -5.50 -6.48 -4.92
C GLY A 19 -5.61 -5.23 -5.82
N LYS A 20 -6.35 -5.30 -6.94
CA LYS A 20 -6.40 -4.21 -7.94
C LYS A 20 -6.79 -2.84 -7.39
N THR A 21 -7.61 -2.79 -6.35
CA THR A 21 -8.00 -1.53 -5.70
C THR A 21 -6.80 -0.93 -4.96
N ALA A 22 -6.04 -1.74 -4.22
CA ALA A 22 -4.80 -1.31 -3.58
C ALA A 22 -3.76 -0.89 -4.63
N HIS A 23 -3.64 -1.63 -5.74
CA HIS A 23 -2.75 -1.23 -6.85
C HIS A 23 -3.11 0.14 -7.41
N GLY A 24 -4.40 0.39 -7.65
CA GLY A 24 -4.87 1.68 -8.15
C GLY A 24 -4.58 2.82 -7.17
N LEU A 25 -4.72 2.57 -5.87
CA LEU A 25 -4.39 3.52 -4.83
C LEU A 25 -2.89 3.81 -4.79
N VAL A 26 -2.04 2.79 -4.77
CA VAL A 26 -0.57 2.92 -4.75
C VAL A 26 -0.04 3.65 -5.99
N ARG A 27 -0.60 3.36 -7.17
CA ARG A 27 -0.07 3.90 -8.44
C ARG A 27 -0.58 5.29 -8.80
N PHE A 28 -1.86 5.58 -8.56
CA PHE A 28 -2.54 6.67 -9.28
C PHE A 28 -3.41 7.59 -8.43
N THR A 29 -3.62 7.29 -7.14
CA THR A 29 -4.54 8.11 -6.36
C THR A 29 -4.05 9.56 -6.28
N ARG A 30 -4.97 10.48 -6.48
CA ARG A 30 -4.81 11.92 -6.18
C ARG A 30 -5.73 12.36 -5.05
N ARG A 31 -6.53 11.43 -4.55
CA ARG A 31 -7.57 11.65 -3.55
C ARG A 31 -7.01 11.52 -2.14
N TYR A 32 -6.07 10.63 -1.92
CA TYR A 32 -5.48 10.38 -0.60
C TYR A 32 -3.96 10.44 -0.67
N GLU A 33 -3.34 10.84 0.42
CA GLU A 33 -1.92 10.62 0.66
C GLU A 33 -1.79 9.23 1.28
N VAL A 34 -1.38 8.25 0.46
CA VAL A 34 -1.20 6.87 0.93
C VAL A 34 0.15 6.79 1.62
N VAL A 35 0.13 6.53 2.93
CA VAL A 35 1.35 6.51 3.77
C VAL A 35 1.85 5.10 4.07
N GLY A 36 1.06 4.08 3.74
CA GLY A 36 1.40 2.69 3.98
C GLY A 36 0.39 1.72 3.39
N LEU A 37 0.80 0.46 3.30
CA LEU A 37 -0.03 -0.66 2.91
C LEU A 37 0.11 -1.79 3.95
N VAL A 38 -0.97 -2.46 4.30
CA VAL A 38 -0.94 -3.64 5.18
C VAL A 38 -1.08 -4.88 4.32
N ASP A 39 -0.01 -5.69 4.30
CA ASP A 39 0.04 -7.04 3.76
C ASP A 39 1.17 -7.86 4.40
N SER A 40 0.79 -8.87 5.16
CA SER A 40 1.71 -9.76 5.88
C SER A 40 2.70 -10.49 4.96
N LYS A 41 2.34 -10.77 3.70
CA LYS A 41 3.20 -11.53 2.77
C LYS A 41 4.42 -10.75 2.29
N HIS A 42 4.32 -9.43 2.21
CA HIS A 42 5.34 -8.55 1.61
C HIS A 42 5.88 -7.52 2.61
N THR A 43 5.79 -7.84 3.91
CA THR A 43 6.23 -6.98 5.02
C THR A 43 7.64 -6.45 4.81
N GLY A 44 7.81 -5.14 4.95
CA GLY A 44 9.10 -4.44 4.82
C GLY A 44 9.47 -4.04 3.40
N GLU A 45 8.70 -4.44 2.39
CA GLU A 45 8.91 -4.02 1.01
C GLU A 45 8.29 -2.63 0.72
N ASP A 46 8.74 -2.00 -0.37
CA ASP A 46 8.09 -0.81 -0.93
C ASP A 46 7.04 -1.25 -1.96
N ALA A 47 5.80 -0.82 -1.77
CA ALA A 47 4.66 -1.24 -2.59
C ALA A 47 4.82 -0.86 -4.08
N GLY A 48 5.49 0.25 -4.38
CA GLY A 48 5.80 0.65 -5.75
C GLY A 48 6.92 -0.21 -6.36
N MET A 49 7.95 -0.53 -5.57
CA MET A 49 9.00 -1.46 -5.99
C MET A 49 8.40 -2.83 -6.34
N PHE A 50 7.49 -3.34 -5.53
CA PHE A 50 6.79 -4.60 -5.78
C PHE A 50 5.96 -4.55 -7.07
N LEU A 51 5.15 -3.50 -7.27
CA LEU A 51 4.21 -3.44 -8.41
C LEU A 51 4.85 -3.06 -9.74
N ASP A 52 5.79 -2.10 -9.74
CA ASP A 52 6.28 -1.43 -10.94
C ASP A 52 7.81 -1.37 -11.03
N GLY A 53 8.53 -1.93 -10.04
CA GLY A 53 9.99 -1.85 -9.96
C GLY A 53 10.50 -0.42 -9.73
N LYS A 54 9.67 0.47 -9.19
CA LYS A 54 10.01 1.87 -8.91
C LYS A 54 9.51 2.26 -7.53
N PRO A 55 10.34 2.89 -6.68
CA PRO A 55 9.94 3.22 -5.33
C PRO A 55 8.78 4.21 -5.31
N SER A 56 7.74 3.91 -4.52
CA SER A 56 6.62 4.82 -4.27
C SER A 56 6.71 5.48 -2.89
N GLY A 57 7.59 5.02 -2.00
CA GLY A 57 7.70 5.46 -0.62
C GLY A 57 6.62 4.88 0.29
N ILE A 58 5.81 3.95 -0.21
CA ILE A 58 4.71 3.32 0.53
C ILE A 58 5.22 2.00 1.09
N LEU A 59 5.58 1.99 2.37
CA LEU A 59 6.06 0.79 3.06
C LEU A 59 4.91 -0.20 3.30
N ILE A 60 5.20 -1.48 3.17
CA ILE A 60 4.30 -2.57 3.50
C ILE A 60 4.52 -3.02 4.94
N TYR A 61 3.45 -3.01 5.73
CA TYR A 61 3.40 -3.42 7.14
C TYR A 61 2.74 -4.79 7.28
N GLU A 62 3.11 -5.52 8.32
CA GLU A 62 2.58 -6.86 8.61
C GLU A 62 1.11 -6.79 9.03
N ASP A 63 0.77 -5.79 9.84
CA ASP A 63 -0.55 -5.61 10.43
C ASP A 63 -0.87 -4.12 10.63
N ILE A 64 -2.06 -3.84 11.17
CA ILE A 64 -2.51 -2.46 11.41
C ILE A 64 -1.71 -1.84 12.57
N ASP A 65 -1.39 -2.61 13.61
CA ASP A 65 -0.72 -2.09 14.81
C ASP A 65 0.69 -1.58 14.47
N SER A 66 1.45 -2.33 13.70
CA SER A 66 2.77 -1.92 13.19
C SER A 66 2.70 -0.73 12.24
N ALA A 67 1.58 -0.54 11.54
CA ALA A 67 1.38 0.58 10.61
C ALA A 67 1.02 1.90 11.28
N VAL A 68 0.53 1.89 12.53
CA VAL A 68 0.04 3.08 13.25
C VAL A 68 0.81 3.41 14.53
N SER A 69 1.86 2.64 14.84
CA SER A 69 2.72 2.81 16.02
C SER A 69 3.66 4.00 15.95
#